data_AF-X6LCM4-F1
#
_entry.id   AF-X6LCM4-F1
#
_cell.length_a   1.000
_cell.length_b   1.000
_cell.length_c   1.000
_cell.angle_alpha   90.00
_cell.angle_beta   90.00
_cell.angle_gamma   90.00
#
_symmetry.space_group_name_H-M   'P 1'
#
loop_
_entity.id
_entity.type
_entity.pdbx_description
1 polymer ?
#
loop_
_entity_poly.entity_id
_entity_poly.type
_entity_poly.pdbx_seq_one_letter_code
_entity_poly.pdbx_strand_id
1 'polypeptide(L)'
;MRQNLESLVKILFLQSHLVSTLNIKTEIENVETSLITHLNNVTNEGLAVIKRAVKDESDSKKEKKDDNSSSVRIDKLAKPDIELLETNVIILETAMNVFKPSCEHFNLSKPTKELFLSFLNEIIVYFDKISQKITSLFEKQRYHAFDEIKGFVNIMDALRKIKAVKQRTQRSYSQIIERIFGFVKQQTEAVDSVVKNRTEQLEKEAMTNLVVKHLIPQLLAMKEISMYIFSFKNVVDKRIDELLGAYKRHNKGGMSISLLALQLEKEPSGIGKIIVAEHNAFKGYNVSLFNVKTQSHGIDYILKKIETKGDKVDASKLKKIYEEFNSLYRKLVKENLTEDKQNVITLVNNTKMITRAIRNKIPDLMAHIFALWTLQNAQFYFDAKGIEGQESYLLQPHAAQVISIFRMLR
;
A
#
# COMPACT_ATOMS: atom_id res chain seq x y z
N MET A 1 41.74 34.84 -7.72
CA MET A 1 42.99 34.38 -7.04
C MET A 1 43.87 33.53 -7.95
N ARG A 2 43.41 32.38 -8.48
CA ARG A 2 44.20 31.56 -9.43
C ARG A 2 44.83 32.35 -10.59
N GLN A 3 44.01 33.11 -11.32
CA GLN A 3 44.49 33.95 -12.43
C GLN A 3 45.55 34.96 -11.98
N ASN A 4 45.44 35.50 -10.77
CA ASN A 4 46.42 36.42 -10.21
C ASN A 4 47.73 35.67 -9.92
N LEU A 5 47.68 34.48 -9.32
CA LEU A 5 48.87 33.64 -9.10
C LEU A 5 49.53 33.24 -10.43
N GLU A 6 48.75 32.81 -11.42
CA GLU A 6 49.28 32.50 -12.76
C GLU A 6 49.92 33.72 -13.43
N SER A 7 49.36 34.92 -13.24
CA SER A 7 49.99 36.17 -13.71
C SER A 7 51.28 36.48 -12.96
N LEU A 8 51.32 36.26 -11.63
CA LEU A 8 52.50 36.46 -10.80
C LEU A 8 53.63 35.50 -11.15
N VAL A 9 53.33 34.22 -11.46
CA VAL A 9 54.34 33.25 -11.93
C VAL A 9 55.02 33.73 -13.21
N LYS A 10 54.26 34.30 -14.16
CA LYS A 10 54.82 34.85 -15.40
C LYS A 10 55.76 36.03 -15.13
N ILE A 11 55.46 36.85 -14.11
CA ILE A 11 56.28 37.99 -13.70
C ILE A 11 57.50 37.53 -12.89
N LEU A 12 57.40 36.44 -12.13
CA LEU A 12 58.50 35.79 -11.40
C LEU A 12 59.68 35.45 -12.31
N PHE A 13 59.41 34.98 -13.54
CA PHE A 13 60.45 34.75 -14.56
C PHE A 13 61.17 36.04 -15.01
N LEU A 14 60.55 37.20 -14.83
CA LEU A 14 61.11 38.52 -15.15
C LEU A 14 61.77 39.20 -13.92
N GLN A 15 61.66 38.59 -12.74
CA GLN A 15 62.10 39.19 -11.48
C GLN A 15 63.63 39.35 -11.40
N SER A 16 64.41 38.53 -12.12
CA SER A 16 65.87 38.72 -12.26
C SER A 16 66.25 40.05 -12.92
N HIS A 17 65.30 40.72 -13.59
CA HIS A 17 65.50 41.98 -14.30
C HIS A 17 64.82 43.19 -13.64
N LEU A 18 64.04 42.99 -12.57
CA LEU A 18 63.28 44.03 -11.87
C LEU A 18 63.80 44.17 -10.44
N VAL A 19 64.85 44.98 -10.27
CA VAL A 19 65.67 45.01 -9.04
C VAL A 19 65.02 45.67 -7.81
N SER A 20 63.87 46.38 -7.86
CA SER A 20 63.48 47.13 -6.63
C SER A 20 62.02 47.50 -6.32
N THR A 21 60.99 47.15 -7.07
CA THR A 21 59.64 47.73 -6.78
C THR A 21 58.59 46.79 -6.21
N LEU A 22 58.75 45.45 -6.29
CA LEU A 22 57.81 44.51 -5.68
C LEU A 22 58.52 43.24 -5.19
N ASN A 23 58.43 42.96 -3.89
CA ASN A 23 58.85 41.67 -3.35
C ASN A 23 57.75 40.63 -3.63
N ILE A 24 57.74 40.10 -4.85
CA ILE A 24 56.73 39.14 -5.34
C ILE A 24 56.60 37.93 -4.41
N LYS A 25 57.71 37.50 -3.78
CA LYS A 25 57.71 36.41 -2.81
C LYS A 25 56.84 36.73 -1.58
N THR A 26 56.99 37.91 -1.01
CA THR A 26 56.19 38.35 0.15
C THR A 26 54.71 38.50 -0.23
N GLU A 27 54.39 39.01 -1.42
CA GLU A 27 52.99 39.07 -1.88
C GLU A 27 52.37 37.68 -2.05
N ILE A 28 53.14 36.73 -2.56
CA ILE A 28 52.70 35.32 -2.65
C ILE A 28 52.44 34.76 -1.24
N GLU A 29 53.39 34.89 -0.30
CA GLU A 29 53.24 34.41 1.08
C GLU A 29 52.00 35.04 1.78
N ASN A 30 51.73 36.33 1.52
CA ASN A 30 50.55 37.02 2.05
C ASN A 30 49.24 36.45 1.46
N VAL A 31 49.22 36.18 0.15
CA VAL A 31 48.07 35.55 -0.53
C VAL A 31 47.86 34.12 -0.03
N GLU A 32 48.93 33.34 0.14
CA GLU A 32 48.88 31.99 0.69
C GLU A 32 48.29 32.00 2.11
N THR A 33 48.80 32.89 2.98
CA THR A 33 48.33 33.03 4.36
C THR A 33 46.86 33.44 4.42
N SER A 34 46.45 34.40 3.59
CA SER A 34 45.06 34.86 3.52
C SER A 34 44.11 33.75 3.05
N LEU A 35 44.53 32.97 2.05
CA LEU A 35 43.75 31.82 1.56
C LEU A 35 43.59 30.75 2.64
N ILE A 36 44.68 30.34 3.29
CA ILE A 36 44.63 29.33 4.35
C ILE A 36 43.76 29.80 5.52
N THR A 37 43.85 31.08 5.89
CA THR A 37 42.99 31.67 6.93
C THR A 37 41.51 31.58 6.55
N HIS A 38 41.16 31.92 5.30
CA HIS A 38 39.79 31.81 4.81
C HIS A 38 39.29 30.36 4.81
N LEU A 39 40.09 29.41 4.30
CA LEU A 39 39.69 28.00 4.25
C LEU A 39 39.55 27.41 5.66
N ASN A 40 40.41 27.79 6.60
CA ASN A 40 40.27 27.39 8.01
C ASN A 40 38.95 27.89 8.62
N ASN A 41 38.54 29.12 8.31
CA ASN A 41 37.25 29.64 8.78
C ASN A 41 36.08 28.81 8.23
N VAL A 42 36.09 28.52 6.93
CA VAL A 42 35.10 27.65 6.27
C VAL A 42 35.07 26.25 6.92
N THR A 43 36.23 25.65 7.17
CA THR A 43 36.32 24.38 7.88
C THR A 43 35.75 24.47 9.31
N ASN A 44 36.11 25.50 10.07
CA ASN A 44 35.67 25.68 11.45
C ASN A 44 34.15 25.86 11.57
N GLU A 45 33.51 26.59 10.65
CA GLU A 45 32.06 26.71 10.59
C GLU A 45 31.37 25.36 10.40
N GLY A 46 31.87 24.55 9.47
CA GLY A 46 31.34 23.20 9.23
C GLY A 46 31.59 22.26 10.42
N LEU A 47 32.76 22.33 11.05
CA LEU A 47 33.07 21.54 12.25
C LEU A 47 32.19 21.92 13.43
N ALA A 48 31.85 23.20 13.59
CA ALA A 48 30.94 23.65 14.64
C ALA A 48 29.54 23.02 14.51
N VAL A 49 29.06 22.86 13.27
CA VAL A 49 27.80 22.17 12.97
C VAL A 49 27.88 20.68 13.33
N ILE A 50 28.95 19.99 12.93
CA ILE A 50 29.14 18.55 13.25
C ILE A 50 29.22 18.34 14.76
N LYS A 51 30.02 19.15 15.46
CA LYS A 51 30.16 19.08 16.92
C LYS A 51 28.86 19.38 17.65
N ARG A 52 28.02 20.29 17.14
CA ARG A 52 26.69 20.53 17.73
C ARG A 52 25.79 19.29 17.63
N ALA A 53 25.87 18.57 16.52
CA ALA A 53 25.09 17.35 16.30
C ALA A 53 25.64 16.15 17.10
N VAL A 54 26.94 16.15 17.38
CA VAL A 54 27.61 15.15 18.22
C VAL A 54 27.79 15.75 19.62
N LYS A 55 26.78 15.64 20.48
CA LYS A 55 26.96 16.03 21.89
C LYS A 55 28.04 15.16 22.52
N ASP A 56 29.15 15.77 22.92
CA ASP A 56 30.16 15.09 23.72
C ASP A 56 29.56 14.76 25.10
N GLU A 57 29.59 13.49 25.47
CA GLU A 57 29.10 12.98 26.76
C GLU A 57 29.89 13.54 27.96
N SER A 58 30.98 14.28 27.73
CA SER A 58 31.86 14.80 28.77
C SER A 58 31.21 15.84 29.68
N ASP A 59 30.20 16.58 29.19
CA ASP A 59 29.60 17.70 29.94
C ASP A 59 28.38 17.28 30.78
N SER A 60 27.89 16.04 30.66
CA SER A 60 26.77 15.53 31.46
C SER A 60 27.18 14.75 32.72
N LYS A 61 28.31 15.11 33.33
CA LYS A 61 28.72 14.55 34.63
C LYS A 61 27.84 15.09 35.76
N LYS A 62 26.66 14.49 36.01
CA LYS A 62 26.14 14.35 37.39
C LYS A 62 24.96 13.41 37.64
N GLU A 63 24.31 12.80 36.66
CA GLU A 63 23.14 11.97 36.98
C GLU A 63 23.30 10.48 36.67
N LYS A 64 23.42 9.76 37.80
CA LYS A 64 23.04 8.37 38.09
C LYS A 64 23.69 7.25 37.27
N LYS A 65 24.55 6.50 37.98
CA LYS A 65 24.91 5.11 37.72
C LYS A 65 23.64 4.30 37.43
N ASP A 66 23.34 4.02 36.18
CA ASP A 66 22.71 2.77 35.77
C ASP A 66 22.92 2.54 34.27
N ASP A 67 23.34 1.32 33.98
CA ASP A 67 23.60 0.67 32.69
C ASP A 67 24.72 1.16 31.76
N ASN A 68 25.70 0.26 31.65
CA ASN A 68 27.01 0.35 31.02
C ASN A 68 26.98 0.34 29.46
N SER A 69 25.91 0.84 28.84
CA SER A 69 25.83 0.93 27.38
C SER A 69 26.18 2.35 26.93
N SER A 70 27.33 2.52 26.29
CA SER A 70 27.74 3.78 25.65
C SER A 70 26.81 4.09 24.46
N SER A 71 25.61 4.60 24.73
CA SER A 71 24.69 4.97 23.66
C SER A 71 25.10 6.33 23.11
N VAL A 72 25.75 6.32 21.95
CA VAL A 72 26.12 7.55 21.23
C VAL A 72 24.89 8.44 21.08
N ARG A 73 24.90 9.61 21.73
CA ARG A 73 23.88 10.64 21.57
C ARG A 73 24.19 11.46 20.32
N ILE A 74 23.32 11.37 19.34
CA ILE A 74 23.47 12.07 18.05
C ILE A 74 22.16 12.77 17.76
N ASP A 75 22.26 14.07 17.53
CA ASP A 75 21.16 14.88 17.05
C ASP A 75 21.16 14.90 15.52
N LYS A 76 19.95 15.02 14.95
CA LYS A 76 19.73 15.10 13.51
C LYS A 76 20.19 16.47 13.01
N LEU A 77 21.08 16.50 12.01
CA LEU A 77 21.40 17.75 11.31
C LEU A 77 20.16 18.32 10.63
N ALA A 78 19.97 19.64 10.76
CA ALA A 78 18.92 20.34 10.03
C ALA A 78 19.30 20.47 8.55
N LYS A 79 18.32 20.73 7.69
CA LYS A 79 18.57 20.92 6.26
C LYS A 79 19.59 22.04 5.96
N PRO A 80 19.53 23.23 6.59
CA PRO A 80 20.51 24.29 6.35
C PRO A 80 21.94 23.89 6.77
N ASP A 81 22.06 23.09 7.84
CA ASP A 81 23.35 22.58 8.30
C ASP A 81 24.00 21.66 7.24
N ILE A 82 23.19 20.81 6.58
CA ILE A 82 23.67 19.92 5.52
C ILE A 82 24.08 20.73 4.28
N GLU A 83 23.31 21.76 3.91
CA GLU A 83 23.62 22.66 2.79
C GLU A 83 24.93 23.44 3.03
N LEU A 84 25.18 23.84 4.28
CA LEU A 84 26.45 24.45 4.69
C LEU A 84 27.62 23.46 4.52
N LEU A 85 27.48 22.22 5.00
CA LEU A 85 28.51 21.20 4.85
C LEU A 85 28.83 20.89 3.39
N GLU A 86 27.80 20.79 2.54
CA GLU A 86 27.95 20.62 1.09
C GLU A 86 28.74 21.78 0.46
N THR A 87 28.35 23.02 0.78
CA THR A 87 29.03 24.23 0.30
C THR A 87 30.50 24.27 0.72
N ASN A 88 30.78 23.97 2.00
CA ASN A 88 32.14 23.97 2.54
C ASN A 88 33.01 22.91 1.89
N VAL A 89 32.46 21.71 1.63
CA VAL A 89 33.17 20.66 0.89
C VAL A 89 33.48 21.11 -0.54
N ILE A 90 32.53 21.73 -1.25
CA ILE A 90 32.74 22.21 -2.62
C ILE A 90 33.85 23.27 -2.67
N ILE A 91 33.87 24.22 -1.72
CA ILE A 91 34.91 25.25 -1.63
C ILE A 91 36.29 24.62 -1.41
N LEU A 92 36.40 23.72 -0.42
CA LEU A 92 37.66 23.06 -0.07
C LEU A 92 38.16 22.13 -1.20
N GLU A 93 37.26 21.38 -1.84
CA GLU A 93 37.59 20.52 -2.98
C GLU A 93 38.06 21.36 -4.18
N THR A 94 37.40 22.49 -4.45
CA THR A 94 37.80 23.42 -5.51
C THR A 94 39.19 24.00 -5.23
N ALA A 95 39.44 24.46 -4.00
CA ALA A 95 40.75 24.96 -3.59
C ALA A 95 41.85 23.89 -3.76
N MET A 96 41.60 22.67 -3.30
CA MET A 96 42.54 21.55 -3.46
C MET A 96 42.85 21.24 -4.94
N ASN A 97 41.85 21.28 -5.83
CA ASN A 97 42.02 20.90 -7.23
C ASN A 97 42.66 22.02 -8.08
N VAL A 98 42.45 23.28 -7.73
CA VAL A 98 42.99 24.44 -8.46
C VAL A 98 44.53 24.43 -8.50
N PHE A 99 45.20 23.92 -7.46
CA PHE A 99 46.66 23.97 -7.35
C PHE A 99 47.39 22.73 -7.89
N LYS A 100 46.70 21.81 -8.57
CA LYS A 100 47.24 20.46 -8.83
C LYS A 100 48.20 20.32 -10.04
N PRO A 101 48.08 21.09 -11.15
CA PRO A 101 49.08 21.03 -12.23
C PRO A 101 49.82 22.35 -12.53
N SER A 102 49.21 23.52 -12.31
CA SER A 102 49.73 24.81 -12.80
C SER A 102 50.47 25.63 -11.74
N CYS A 103 50.59 25.10 -10.53
CA CYS A 103 51.02 25.82 -9.34
C CYS A 103 51.94 24.98 -8.44
N GLU A 104 52.66 24.00 -9.00
CA GLU A 104 53.58 23.15 -8.23
C GLU A 104 54.68 23.95 -7.50
N HIS A 105 54.98 25.16 -7.97
CA HIS A 105 55.94 26.07 -7.34
C HIS A 105 55.43 26.71 -6.02
N PHE A 106 54.13 26.61 -5.72
CA PHE A 106 53.54 27.15 -4.49
C PHE A 106 53.32 26.03 -3.47
N ASN A 107 53.58 26.33 -2.20
CA ASN A 107 53.44 25.35 -1.11
C ASN A 107 51.99 25.25 -0.60
N LEU A 108 51.00 25.52 -1.47
CA LEU A 108 49.57 25.50 -1.14
C LEU A 108 48.90 24.15 -1.34
N SER A 109 49.45 23.30 -2.22
CA SER A 109 48.82 22.03 -2.58
C SER A 109 48.70 21.07 -1.39
N LYS A 110 49.70 21.05 -0.50
CA LYS A 110 49.73 20.17 0.67
C LYS A 110 48.79 20.64 1.79
N PRO A 111 48.86 21.89 2.30
CA PRO A 111 47.99 22.34 3.38
C PRO A 111 46.50 22.32 3.01
N THR A 112 46.15 22.70 1.77
CA THR A 112 44.76 22.68 1.30
C THR A 112 44.20 21.27 1.21
N LYS A 113 45.01 20.30 0.74
CA LYS A 113 44.65 18.88 0.70
C LYS A 113 44.48 18.30 2.10
N GLU A 114 45.38 18.60 3.02
CA GLU A 114 45.29 18.15 4.42
C GLU A 114 44.02 18.68 5.10
N LEU A 115 43.71 19.97 4.91
CA LEU A 115 42.51 20.60 5.44
C LEU A 115 41.22 19.98 4.88
N PHE A 116 41.16 19.80 3.56
CA PHE A 116 40.02 19.12 2.91
C PHE A 116 39.83 17.70 3.44
N LEU A 117 40.91 16.91 3.52
CA LEU A 117 40.84 15.52 3.99
C LEU A 117 40.45 15.42 5.46
N SER A 118 40.96 16.32 6.31
CA SER A 118 40.58 16.41 7.73
C SER A 118 39.09 16.72 7.88
N PHE A 119 38.59 17.75 7.18
CA PHE A 119 37.18 18.10 7.22
C PHE A 119 36.26 16.98 6.70
N LEU A 120 36.64 16.36 5.59
CA LEU A 120 35.90 15.23 5.02
C LEU A 120 35.85 14.03 5.99
N ASN A 121 36.94 13.76 6.71
CA ASN A 121 36.98 12.69 7.71
C ASN A 121 36.01 12.95 8.86
N GLU A 122 35.83 14.19 9.31
CA GLU A 122 34.86 14.52 10.36
C GLU A 122 33.41 14.29 9.92
N ILE A 123 33.08 14.59 8.66
CA ILE A 123 31.76 14.24 8.08
C ILE A 123 31.56 12.70 8.06
N ILE A 124 32.62 11.95 7.74
CA ILE A 124 32.57 10.47 7.74
C ILE A 124 32.41 9.94 9.16
N VAL A 125 33.10 10.51 10.15
CA VAL A 125 32.94 10.13 11.55
C VAL A 125 31.51 10.38 12.01
N TYR A 126 30.90 11.51 11.65
CA TYR A 126 29.48 11.77 11.95
C TYR A 126 28.56 10.75 11.29
N PHE A 127 28.82 10.41 10.02
CA PHE A 127 28.08 9.39 9.28
C PHE A 127 28.15 8.01 9.95
N ASP A 128 29.34 7.60 10.39
CA ASP A 128 29.55 6.34 11.10
C ASP A 128 28.87 6.34 12.47
N LYS A 129 28.86 7.49 13.17
CA LYS A 129 28.09 7.65 14.40
C LYS A 129 26.59 7.46 14.13
N ILE A 130 26.02 8.06 13.08
CA ILE A 130 24.61 7.81 12.69
C ILE A 130 24.36 6.31 12.50
N SER A 131 25.30 5.62 11.85
CA SER A 131 25.23 4.18 11.60
C SER A 131 25.14 3.36 12.89
N GLN A 132 25.95 3.72 13.88
CA GLN A 132 25.94 3.11 15.22
C GLN A 132 24.61 3.41 15.94
N LYS A 133 24.12 4.65 15.83
CA LYS A 133 22.83 5.04 16.42
C LYS A 133 21.67 4.25 15.83
N ILE A 134 21.59 4.08 14.51
CA ILE A 134 20.58 3.24 13.85
C ILE A 134 20.64 1.80 14.38
N THR A 135 21.85 1.23 14.52
CA THR A 135 22.03 -0.12 15.06
C THR A 135 21.50 -0.22 16.49
N SER A 136 21.83 0.75 17.36
CA SER A 136 21.34 0.78 18.74
C SER A 136 19.81 0.95 18.84
N LEU A 137 19.20 1.66 17.90
CA LEU A 137 17.74 1.87 17.87
C LEU A 137 16.99 0.56 17.60
N PHE A 138 17.51 -0.28 16.71
CA PHE A 138 16.95 -1.61 16.46
C PHE A 138 17.03 -2.52 17.69
N GLU A 139 18.14 -2.47 18.43
CA GLU A 139 18.35 -3.28 19.63
C GLU A 139 17.42 -2.86 20.78
N LYS A 140 17.24 -1.54 20.98
CA LYS A 140 16.57 -1.01 22.18
C LYS A 140 15.07 -0.78 22.01
N GLN A 141 14.64 -0.20 20.89
CA GLN A 141 13.30 0.40 20.76
C GLN A 141 12.38 -0.35 19.78
N ARG A 142 12.89 -1.37 19.09
CA ARG A 142 12.18 -2.21 18.11
C ARG A 142 11.30 -1.40 17.15
N TYR A 143 10.00 -1.31 17.42
CA TYR A 143 9.01 -0.73 16.51
C TYR A 143 8.95 0.80 16.55
N HIS A 144 9.25 1.42 17.69
CA HIS A 144 9.24 2.89 17.81
C HIS A 144 10.45 3.55 17.12
N ALA A 145 11.44 2.76 16.72
CA ALA A 145 12.67 3.22 16.09
C ALA A 145 12.50 3.68 14.64
N PHE A 146 11.44 3.26 13.92
CA PHE A 146 11.39 3.43 12.47
C PHE A 146 11.35 4.89 12.01
N ASP A 147 10.58 5.75 12.68
CA ASP A 147 10.54 7.19 12.35
C ASP A 147 11.87 7.88 12.66
N GLU A 148 12.55 7.45 13.74
CA GLU A 148 13.86 7.96 14.09
C GLU A 148 14.90 7.56 13.05
N ILE A 149 14.96 6.27 12.70
CA ILE A 149 15.84 5.68 11.68
C ILE A 149 15.60 6.33 10.32
N LYS A 150 14.35 6.52 9.90
CA LYS A 150 14.01 7.21 8.65
C LYS A 150 14.63 8.60 8.59
N GLY A 151 14.56 9.36 9.68
CA GLY A 151 15.20 10.67 9.75
C GLY A 151 16.72 10.61 9.61
N PHE A 152 17.37 9.60 10.19
CA PHE A 152 18.81 9.40 10.05
C PHE A 152 19.22 8.95 8.64
N VAL A 153 18.48 8.03 8.02
CA VAL A 153 18.72 7.60 6.63
C VAL A 153 18.61 8.80 5.67
N ASN A 154 17.61 9.68 5.87
CA ASN A 154 17.49 10.90 5.07
C ASN A 154 18.72 11.83 5.19
N ILE A 155 19.32 11.95 6.38
CA ILE A 155 20.55 12.73 6.58
C ILE A 155 21.72 12.05 5.87
N MET A 156 21.86 10.72 6.00
CA MET A 156 22.89 9.96 5.30
C MET A 156 22.79 10.13 3.78
N ASP A 157 21.57 10.09 3.23
CA ASP A 157 21.32 10.31 1.80
C ASP A 157 21.68 11.72 1.36
N ALA A 158 21.33 12.72 2.18
CA ALA A 158 21.66 14.11 1.89
C ALA A 158 23.18 14.34 1.92
N LEU A 159 23.90 13.84 2.93
CA LEU A 159 25.36 13.90 2.99
C LEU A 159 26.02 13.18 1.81
N ARG A 160 25.43 12.09 1.33
CA ARG A 160 25.91 11.33 0.15
C ARG A 160 25.66 12.05 -1.19
N LYS A 161 25.03 13.23 -1.22
CA LYS A 161 25.09 14.10 -2.40
C LYS A 161 26.50 14.62 -2.65
N ILE A 162 27.28 14.78 -1.57
CA ILE A 162 28.71 15.10 -1.63
C ILE A 162 29.46 13.86 -2.17
N LYS A 163 30.02 13.99 -3.38
CA LYS A 163 30.64 12.86 -4.11
C LYS A 163 31.72 12.15 -3.29
N ALA A 164 32.60 12.91 -2.61
CA ALA A 164 33.67 12.36 -1.80
C ALA A 164 33.15 11.57 -0.59
N VAL A 165 32.08 12.05 0.06
CA VAL A 165 31.40 11.33 1.16
C VAL A 165 30.78 10.05 0.62
N LYS A 166 30.01 10.10 -0.47
CA LYS A 166 29.39 8.92 -1.09
C LYS A 166 30.39 7.81 -1.38
N GLN A 167 31.53 8.15 -1.97
CA GLN A 167 32.56 7.17 -2.31
C GLN A 167 33.14 6.50 -1.06
N ARG A 168 33.44 7.27 -0.02
CA ARG A 168 34.04 6.76 1.21
C ARG A 168 33.06 6.01 2.11
N THR A 169 31.78 6.36 2.09
CA THR A 169 30.75 5.74 2.92
C THR A 169 29.91 4.70 2.17
N GLN A 170 30.26 4.35 0.93
CA GLN A 170 29.48 3.42 0.11
C GLN A 170 29.25 2.08 0.81
N ARG A 171 30.32 1.50 1.36
CA ARG A 171 30.27 0.20 2.03
C ARG A 171 29.44 0.25 3.32
N SER A 172 29.70 1.23 4.20
CA SER A 172 28.99 1.33 5.48
C SER A 172 27.50 1.60 5.26
N TYR A 173 27.15 2.50 4.34
CA TYR A 173 25.77 2.75 3.95
C TYR A 173 25.06 1.48 3.47
N SER A 174 25.63 0.74 2.52
CA SER A 174 25.04 -0.50 2.01
C SER A 174 24.79 -1.51 3.14
N GLN A 175 25.76 -1.69 4.05
CA GLN A 175 25.61 -2.58 5.20
C GLN A 175 24.47 -2.16 6.14
N ILE A 176 24.26 -0.86 6.34
CA ILE A 176 23.18 -0.35 7.21
C ILE A 176 21.83 -0.56 6.54
N ILE A 177 21.73 -0.27 5.23
CA ILE A 177 20.51 -0.49 4.47
C ILE A 177 20.15 -1.98 4.47
N GLU A 178 21.11 -2.87 4.24
CA GLU A 178 20.91 -4.33 4.34
C GLU A 178 20.43 -4.75 5.74
N ARG A 179 21.00 -4.19 6.81
CA ARG A 179 20.54 -4.45 8.19
C ARG A 179 19.11 -3.97 8.41
N ILE A 180 18.77 -2.77 7.94
CA ILE A 180 17.41 -2.22 8.02
C ILE A 180 16.43 -3.16 7.30
N PHE A 181 16.75 -3.59 6.08
CA PHE A 181 15.92 -4.54 5.33
C PHE A 181 15.80 -5.88 6.04
N GLY A 182 16.90 -6.43 6.56
CA GLY A 182 16.91 -7.68 7.32
C GLY A 182 15.98 -7.62 8.54
N PHE A 183 16.03 -6.52 9.30
CA PHE A 183 15.15 -6.32 10.44
C PHE A 183 13.67 -6.21 10.02
N VAL A 184 13.35 -5.38 9.01
CA VAL A 184 11.97 -5.22 8.52
C VAL A 184 11.42 -6.56 8.01
N LYS A 185 12.24 -7.33 7.29
CA LYS A 185 11.86 -8.67 6.80
C LYS A 185 11.54 -9.59 7.97
N GLN A 186 12.40 -9.67 8.99
CA GLN A 186 12.16 -10.49 10.17
C GLN A 186 10.87 -10.11 10.90
N GLN A 187 10.58 -8.80 11.03
CA GLN A 187 9.32 -8.34 11.64
C GLN A 187 8.11 -8.70 10.78
N THR A 188 8.23 -8.59 9.45
CA THR A 188 7.16 -8.98 8.52
C THR A 188 6.86 -10.47 8.61
N GLU A 189 7.90 -11.31 8.67
CA GLU A 189 7.78 -12.76 8.85
C GLU A 189 7.15 -13.13 10.21
N ALA A 190 7.51 -12.40 11.28
CA ALA A 190 6.90 -12.59 12.59
C ALA A 190 5.40 -12.26 12.58
N VAL A 191 5.00 -11.14 11.97
CA VAL A 191 3.58 -10.77 11.80
C VAL A 191 2.86 -11.81 10.94
N ASP A 192 3.44 -12.25 9.84
CA ASP A 192 2.89 -13.31 8.97
C ASP A 192 2.65 -14.61 9.74
N SER A 193 3.62 -15.03 10.55
CA SER A 193 3.48 -16.21 11.41
C SER A 193 2.37 -16.04 12.44
N VAL A 194 2.30 -14.90 13.15
CA VAL A 194 1.26 -14.64 14.15
C VAL A 194 -0.14 -14.65 13.53
N VAL A 195 -0.31 -13.98 12.39
CA VAL A 195 -1.61 -13.90 11.70
C VAL A 195 -2.04 -15.28 11.18
N LYS A 196 -1.13 -16.03 10.55
CA LYS A 196 -1.42 -17.40 10.07
C LYS A 196 -1.77 -18.33 11.22
N ASN A 197 -0.95 -18.38 12.27
CA ASN A 197 -1.18 -19.22 13.43
C ASN A 197 -2.52 -18.89 14.11
N ARG A 198 -2.84 -17.60 14.28
CA ARG A 198 -4.11 -17.19 14.87
C ARG A 198 -5.29 -17.57 13.98
N THR A 199 -5.19 -17.34 12.68
CA THR A 199 -6.26 -17.71 11.72
C THR A 199 -6.52 -19.21 11.72
N GLU A 200 -5.46 -20.03 11.67
CA GLU A 200 -5.56 -21.49 11.73
C GLU A 200 -6.11 -21.99 13.07
N GLN A 201 -5.75 -21.33 14.18
CA GLN A 201 -6.31 -21.64 15.49
C GLN A 201 -7.82 -21.38 15.52
N LEU A 202 -8.27 -20.19 15.09
CA LEU A 202 -9.68 -19.83 15.02
C LEU A 202 -10.47 -20.81 14.13
N GLU A 203 -9.90 -21.19 12.98
CA GLU A 203 -10.47 -22.19 12.08
C GLU A 203 -10.61 -23.55 12.77
N LYS A 204 -9.54 -24.06 13.40
CA LYS A 204 -9.58 -25.34 14.13
C LYS A 204 -10.60 -25.32 15.27
N GLU A 205 -10.62 -24.25 16.07
CA GLU A 205 -11.60 -24.07 17.15
C GLU A 205 -13.04 -24.04 16.64
N ALA A 206 -13.28 -23.46 15.45
CA ALA A 206 -14.60 -23.48 14.83
C ALA A 206 -14.97 -24.86 14.26
N MET A 207 -14.00 -25.57 13.67
CA MET A 207 -14.21 -26.90 13.07
C MET A 207 -14.53 -27.98 14.10
N THR A 208 -14.06 -27.85 15.36
CA THR A 208 -14.42 -28.80 16.42
C THR A 208 -15.89 -28.70 16.85
N ASN A 209 -16.52 -27.54 16.64
CA ASN A 209 -17.90 -27.31 17.03
C ASN A 209 -18.60 -26.33 16.07
N LEU A 210 -19.27 -26.89 15.06
CA LEU A 210 -20.01 -26.15 14.04
C LEU A 210 -21.38 -25.62 14.51
N VAL A 211 -21.64 -25.56 15.81
CA VAL A 211 -22.85 -24.90 16.34
C VAL A 211 -22.73 -23.39 16.16
N VAL A 212 -23.80 -22.75 15.68
CA VAL A 212 -23.81 -21.33 15.29
C VAL A 212 -23.30 -20.39 16.40
N LYS A 213 -23.70 -20.65 17.65
CA LYS A 213 -23.27 -19.85 18.82
C LYS A 213 -21.75 -19.85 19.02
N HIS A 214 -21.07 -20.94 18.63
CA HIS A 214 -19.61 -21.07 18.70
C HIS A 214 -18.93 -20.58 17.43
N LEU A 215 -19.54 -20.81 16.27
CA LEU A 215 -19.00 -20.44 14.97
C LEU A 215 -18.93 -18.92 14.75
N ILE A 216 -19.98 -18.17 15.14
CA ILE A 216 -20.07 -16.73 14.88
C ILE A 216 -18.86 -15.96 15.47
N PRO A 217 -18.50 -16.09 16.76
CA PRO A 217 -17.34 -15.40 17.32
C PRO A 217 -16.04 -15.65 16.54
N GLN A 218 -15.84 -16.86 16.04
CA GLN A 218 -14.63 -17.24 15.29
C GLN A 218 -14.61 -16.57 13.91
N LEU A 219 -15.74 -16.57 13.20
CA LEU A 219 -15.88 -15.88 11.91
C LEU A 219 -15.68 -14.36 12.05
N LEU A 220 -16.21 -13.74 13.11
CA LEU A 220 -16.01 -12.32 13.39
C LEU A 220 -14.53 -12.01 13.64
N ALA A 221 -13.87 -12.78 14.51
CA ALA A 221 -12.45 -12.59 14.82
C ALA A 221 -11.56 -12.76 13.58
N MET A 222 -11.84 -13.76 12.73
CA MET A 222 -11.14 -13.90 11.44
C MET A 222 -11.39 -12.69 10.55
N LYS A 223 -12.63 -12.18 10.49
CA LYS A 223 -12.93 -11.01 9.66
C LYS A 223 -12.28 -9.74 10.18
N GLU A 224 -12.20 -9.56 11.49
CA GLU A 224 -11.45 -8.46 12.11
C GLU A 224 -9.98 -8.47 11.68
N ILE A 225 -9.33 -9.64 11.72
CA ILE A 225 -7.95 -9.80 11.22
C ILE A 225 -7.85 -9.36 9.75
N SER A 226 -8.81 -9.80 8.92
CA SER A 226 -8.81 -9.50 7.48
C SER A 226 -9.07 -8.02 7.17
N MET A 227 -9.80 -7.32 8.04
CA MET A 227 -10.07 -5.88 7.96
C MET A 227 -8.91 -5.03 8.48
N TYR A 228 -8.34 -5.36 9.63
CA TYR A 228 -7.28 -4.56 10.26
C TYR A 228 -5.90 -4.83 9.65
N ILE A 229 -5.66 -6.03 9.10
CA ILE A 229 -4.39 -6.42 8.48
C ILE A 229 -4.63 -6.76 7.01
N PHE A 230 -4.93 -5.73 6.22
CA PHE A 230 -5.41 -5.83 4.84
C PHE A 230 -4.54 -6.71 3.92
N SER A 231 -3.22 -6.76 4.12
CA SER A 231 -2.33 -7.64 3.36
C SER A 231 -2.67 -9.13 3.47
N PHE A 232 -3.39 -9.52 4.53
CA PHE A 232 -3.85 -10.89 4.78
C PHE A 232 -5.31 -11.13 4.37
N LYS A 233 -6.02 -10.10 3.87
CA LYS A 233 -7.46 -10.17 3.57
C LYS A 233 -7.82 -11.40 2.76
N ASN A 234 -7.17 -11.60 1.61
CA ASN A 234 -7.47 -12.71 0.70
C ASN A 234 -7.21 -14.09 1.33
N VAL A 235 -6.14 -14.22 2.13
CA VAL A 235 -5.77 -15.49 2.77
C VAL A 235 -6.79 -15.83 3.85
N VAL A 236 -7.15 -14.86 4.69
CA VAL A 236 -8.11 -15.05 5.78
C VAL A 236 -9.53 -15.25 5.24
N ASP A 237 -9.94 -14.47 4.23
CA ASP A 237 -11.26 -14.61 3.61
C ASP A 237 -11.43 -15.99 2.95
N LYS A 238 -10.37 -16.55 2.34
CA LYS A 238 -10.39 -17.93 1.83
C LYS A 238 -10.62 -18.95 2.95
N ARG A 239 -10.01 -18.78 4.12
CA ARG A 239 -10.25 -19.67 5.28
C ARG A 239 -11.67 -19.53 5.82
N ILE A 240 -12.21 -18.31 5.83
CA ILE A 240 -13.63 -18.07 6.15
C ILE A 240 -14.54 -18.83 5.18
N ASP A 241 -14.27 -18.77 3.87
CA ASP A 241 -15.04 -19.52 2.87
C ASP A 241 -14.93 -21.05 3.05
N GLU A 242 -13.75 -21.56 3.37
CA GLU A 242 -13.52 -22.98 3.68
C GLU A 242 -14.35 -23.43 4.89
N LEU A 243 -14.35 -22.63 5.96
CA LEU A 243 -15.12 -22.87 7.18
C LEU A 243 -16.62 -22.80 6.95
N LEU A 244 -17.12 -21.80 6.22
CA LEU A 244 -18.52 -21.70 5.82
C LEU A 244 -18.95 -22.87 4.93
N GLY A 245 -18.06 -23.32 4.03
CA GLY A 245 -18.26 -24.52 3.22
C GLY A 245 -18.36 -25.79 4.07
N ALA A 246 -17.53 -25.93 5.09
CA ALA A 246 -17.59 -27.05 6.04
C ALA A 246 -18.88 -27.03 6.86
N TYR A 247 -19.27 -25.85 7.38
CA TYR A 247 -20.55 -25.65 8.07
C TYR A 247 -21.74 -26.07 7.20
N LYS A 248 -21.76 -25.65 5.93
CA LYS A 248 -22.81 -26.01 4.96
C LYS A 248 -22.85 -27.51 4.67
N ARG A 249 -21.70 -28.19 4.56
CA ARG A 249 -21.64 -29.65 4.34
C ARG A 249 -22.11 -30.44 5.57
N HIS A 250 -21.75 -29.98 6.76
CA HIS A 250 -22.14 -30.61 8.03
C HIS A 250 -23.65 -30.51 8.27
N ASN A 251 -24.23 -29.34 7.98
CA ASN A 251 -25.65 -29.09 8.14
C ASN A 251 -26.36 -29.29 6.80
N LYS A 252 -26.78 -30.52 6.50
CA LYS A 252 -27.35 -30.97 5.20
C LYS A 252 -28.71 -30.36 4.80
N GLY A 253 -29.03 -29.14 5.25
CA GLY A 253 -30.20 -28.39 4.83
C GLY A 253 -29.86 -26.93 4.59
N GLY A 254 -30.37 -26.34 3.50
CA GLY A 254 -30.16 -24.94 3.14
C GLY A 254 -30.62 -23.94 4.21
N MET A 255 -31.51 -24.36 5.10
CA MET A 255 -31.98 -23.52 6.21
C MET A 255 -30.83 -23.12 7.15
N SER A 256 -29.82 -23.97 7.31
CA SER A 256 -28.71 -23.74 8.24
C SER A 256 -27.88 -22.50 7.87
N ILE A 257 -27.49 -22.35 6.60
CA ILE A 257 -26.67 -21.22 6.14
C ILE A 257 -27.47 -19.90 6.16
N SER A 258 -28.76 -19.95 5.85
CA SER A 258 -29.63 -18.77 5.90
C SER A 258 -29.89 -18.31 7.34
N LEU A 259 -30.03 -19.26 8.28
CA LEU A 259 -30.12 -18.95 9.70
C LEU A 259 -28.81 -18.35 10.23
N LEU A 260 -27.66 -18.88 9.82
CA LEU A 260 -26.35 -18.29 10.15
C LEU A 260 -26.24 -16.86 9.63
N ALA A 261 -26.65 -16.60 8.38
CA ALA A 261 -26.66 -15.25 7.80
C ALA A 261 -27.51 -14.28 8.62
N LEU A 262 -28.73 -14.69 8.98
CA LEU A 262 -29.63 -13.88 9.80
C LEU A 262 -29.04 -13.57 11.18
N GLN A 263 -28.34 -14.52 11.80
CA GLN A 263 -27.69 -14.30 13.08
C GLN A 263 -26.46 -13.38 12.96
N LEU A 264 -25.67 -13.51 11.88
CA LEU A 264 -24.57 -12.60 11.57
C LEU A 264 -25.07 -11.17 11.29
N GLU A 265 -26.20 -10.98 10.61
CA GLU A 265 -26.74 -9.63 10.36
C GLU A 265 -27.29 -8.94 11.61
N LYS A 266 -27.72 -9.73 12.60
CA LYS A 266 -28.19 -9.25 13.92
C LYS A 266 -27.04 -8.90 14.87
N GLU A 267 -25.82 -9.29 14.53
CA GLU A 267 -24.64 -9.01 15.32
C GLU A 267 -24.36 -7.47 15.33
N PRO A 268 -24.12 -6.86 16.51
CA PRO A 268 -24.12 -5.41 16.66
C PRO A 268 -22.90 -4.68 16.08
N SER A 269 -21.73 -5.32 15.96
CA SER A 269 -20.52 -4.69 15.43
C SER A 269 -20.63 -4.31 13.96
N GLY A 270 -21.56 -4.94 13.23
CA GLY A 270 -21.73 -4.78 11.79
C GLY A 270 -20.77 -5.64 10.95
N ILE A 271 -19.76 -6.25 11.56
CA ILE A 271 -18.82 -7.16 10.89
C ILE A 271 -19.56 -8.37 10.33
N GLY A 272 -20.57 -8.88 11.04
CA GLY A 272 -21.39 -9.98 10.53
C GLY A 272 -22.09 -9.65 9.20
N LYS A 273 -22.56 -8.39 9.00
CA LYS A 273 -23.13 -7.95 7.72
C LYS A 273 -22.10 -7.94 6.59
N ILE A 274 -20.86 -7.55 6.91
CA ILE A 274 -19.75 -7.57 5.95
C ILE A 274 -19.45 -9.02 5.54
N ILE A 275 -19.45 -9.96 6.48
CA ILE A 275 -19.27 -11.39 6.19
C ILE A 275 -20.37 -11.89 5.24
N VAL A 276 -21.63 -11.56 5.53
CA VAL A 276 -22.78 -11.97 4.68
C VAL A 276 -22.72 -11.34 3.28
N ALA A 277 -22.21 -10.12 3.16
CA ALA A 277 -22.10 -9.43 1.88
C ALA A 277 -20.95 -9.95 1.01
N GLU A 278 -19.78 -10.24 1.60
CA GLU A 278 -18.56 -10.55 0.85
C GLU A 278 -18.39 -12.03 0.51
N HIS A 279 -18.96 -12.95 1.30
CA HIS A 279 -18.66 -14.38 1.17
C HIS A 279 -19.70 -15.13 0.33
N ASN A 280 -19.21 -15.93 -0.63
CA ASN A 280 -20.04 -16.62 -1.62
C ASN A 280 -21.04 -17.61 -1.02
N ALA A 281 -20.76 -18.15 0.17
CA ALA A 281 -21.65 -19.05 0.89
C ALA A 281 -23.03 -18.44 1.16
N PHE A 282 -23.12 -17.11 1.26
CA PHE A 282 -24.35 -16.37 1.53
C PHE A 282 -25.02 -15.79 0.27
N LYS A 283 -24.47 -16.03 -0.92
CA LYS A 283 -25.02 -15.47 -2.17
C LYS A 283 -26.49 -15.87 -2.40
N GLY A 284 -26.86 -17.11 -2.10
CA GLY A 284 -28.26 -17.56 -2.17
C GLY A 284 -29.19 -16.82 -1.20
N TYR A 285 -28.73 -16.57 0.03
CA TYR A 285 -29.48 -15.77 1.01
C TYR A 285 -29.70 -14.34 0.51
N ASN A 286 -28.65 -13.71 -0.02
CA ASN A 286 -28.74 -12.35 -0.56
C ASN A 286 -29.70 -12.27 -1.76
N VAL A 287 -29.73 -13.30 -2.62
CA VAL A 287 -30.69 -13.42 -3.72
C VAL A 287 -32.13 -13.52 -3.19
N SER A 288 -32.37 -14.38 -2.21
CA SER A 288 -33.69 -14.51 -1.57
C SER A 288 -34.15 -13.19 -0.97
N LEU A 289 -33.29 -12.53 -0.18
CA LEU A 289 -33.61 -11.25 0.43
C LEU A 289 -33.90 -10.16 -0.61
N PHE A 290 -33.13 -10.12 -1.71
CA PHE A 290 -33.37 -9.21 -2.81
C PHE A 290 -34.72 -9.48 -3.49
N ASN A 291 -35.04 -10.73 -3.80
CA ASN A 291 -36.29 -11.10 -4.44
C ASN A 291 -37.50 -10.79 -3.56
N VAL A 292 -37.45 -11.09 -2.26
CA VAL A 292 -38.51 -10.75 -1.31
C VAL A 292 -38.72 -9.23 -1.23
N LYS A 293 -37.65 -8.45 -1.15
CA LYS A 293 -37.73 -6.97 -1.13
C LYS A 293 -38.32 -6.43 -2.44
N THR A 294 -37.96 -7.01 -3.57
CA THR A 294 -38.38 -6.51 -4.89
C THR A 294 -39.74 -7.03 -5.34
N GLN A 295 -40.27 -8.10 -4.76
CA GLN A 295 -41.66 -8.54 -4.98
C GLN A 295 -42.69 -7.44 -4.64
N SER A 296 -42.40 -6.62 -3.63
CA SER A 296 -43.22 -5.44 -3.30
C SER A 296 -43.23 -4.37 -4.41
N HIS A 297 -42.23 -4.38 -5.29
CA HIS A 297 -42.07 -3.49 -6.44
C HIS A 297 -42.47 -4.17 -7.75
N GLY A 298 -43.65 -4.79 -7.77
CA GLY A 298 -44.21 -5.43 -8.96
C GLY A 298 -44.46 -4.48 -10.14
N ILE A 299 -44.98 -5.03 -11.24
CA ILE A 299 -45.19 -4.28 -12.49
C ILE A 299 -46.04 -3.01 -12.30
N ASP A 300 -47.09 -3.08 -11.48
CA ASP A 300 -47.97 -1.93 -11.22
C ASP A 300 -47.23 -0.77 -10.53
N TYR A 301 -46.35 -1.09 -9.58
CA TYR A 301 -45.53 -0.08 -8.91
C TYR A 301 -44.58 0.61 -9.90
N ILE A 302 -43.93 -0.16 -10.77
CA ILE A 302 -42.99 0.35 -11.76
C ILE A 302 -43.68 1.24 -12.79
N LEU A 303 -44.81 0.80 -13.34
CA LEU A 303 -45.56 1.58 -14.32
C LEU A 303 -46.03 2.92 -13.72
N LYS A 304 -46.56 2.89 -12.49
CA LYS A 304 -46.94 4.11 -11.75
C LYS A 304 -45.76 5.08 -11.58
N LYS A 305 -44.54 4.58 -11.31
CA LYS A 305 -43.34 5.43 -11.16
C LYS A 305 -42.82 5.97 -12.49
N ILE A 306 -43.00 5.25 -13.59
CA ILE A 306 -42.61 5.72 -14.93
C ILE A 306 -43.50 6.89 -15.37
N GLU A 307 -44.82 6.80 -15.14
CA GLU A 307 -45.78 7.85 -15.50
C GLU A 307 -45.48 9.20 -14.81
N THR A 308 -44.98 9.18 -13.57
CA THR A 308 -44.64 10.40 -12.82
C THR A 308 -43.48 11.21 -13.41
N LYS A 309 -42.74 10.69 -14.40
CA LYS A 309 -41.62 11.38 -15.06
C LYS A 309 -41.97 12.07 -16.37
N GLY A 310 -43.25 12.09 -16.77
CA GLY A 310 -43.72 12.82 -17.96
C GLY A 310 -43.51 12.12 -19.31
N ASP A 311 -42.94 10.92 -19.33
CA ASP A 311 -42.87 10.10 -20.54
C ASP A 311 -44.28 9.59 -20.90
N LYS A 312 -44.79 9.93 -22.09
CA LYS A 312 -46.04 9.35 -22.63
C LYS A 312 -45.80 7.89 -22.99
N VAL A 313 -45.95 7.00 -22.01
CA VAL A 313 -45.82 5.56 -22.17
C VAL A 313 -47.19 4.92 -22.11
N ASP A 314 -47.51 4.07 -23.08
CA ASP A 314 -48.71 3.22 -23.02
C ASP A 314 -48.50 2.11 -21.97
N ALA A 315 -48.82 2.45 -20.72
CA ALA A 315 -48.66 1.57 -19.57
C ALA A 315 -49.47 0.28 -19.71
N SER A 316 -50.68 0.35 -20.29
CA SER A 316 -51.54 -0.83 -20.53
C SER A 316 -50.86 -1.82 -21.48
N LYS A 317 -50.33 -1.31 -22.60
CA LYS A 317 -49.62 -2.13 -23.58
C LYS A 317 -48.33 -2.73 -23.02
N LEU A 318 -47.59 -1.99 -22.19
CA LEU A 318 -46.39 -2.52 -21.52
C LEU A 318 -46.73 -3.57 -20.46
N LYS A 319 -47.79 -3.35 -19.68
CA LYS A 319 -48.29 -4.31 -18.70
C LYS A 319 -48.63 -5.64 -19.37
N LYS A 320 -49.41 -5.60 -20.45
CA LYS A 320 -49.79 -6.79 -21.23
C LYS A 320 -48.56 -7.58 -21.71
N ILE A 321 -47.59 -6.89 -22.31
CA ILE A 321 -46.35 -7.54 -22.76
C ILE A 321 -45.58 -8.16 -21.61
N TYR A 322 -45.47 -7.46 -20.48
CA TYR A 322 -44.79 -7.97 -19.31
C TYR A 322 -45.46 -9.22 -18.76
N GLU A 323 -46.80 -9.24 -18.72
CA GLU A 323 -47.58 -10.41 -18.29
C GLU A 323 -47.39 -11.61 -19.23
N GLU A 324 -47.42 -11.39 -20.55
CA GLU A 324 -47.10 -12.41 -21.56
C GLU A 324 -45.69 -13.00 -21.34
N PHE A 325 -44.69 -12.13 -21.21
CA PHE A 325 -43.32 -12.50 -20.87
C PHE A 325 -43.23 -13.30 -19.57
N ASN A 326 -43.82 -12.79 -18.48
CA ASN A 326 -43.68 -13.36 -17.14
C ASN A 326 -44.38 -14.73 -17.05
N SER A 327 -45.53 -14.87 -17.71
CA SER A 327 -46.24 -16.15 -17.82
C SER A 327 -45.37 -17.20 -18.52
N LEU A 328 -44.83 -16.87 -19.70
CA LEU A 328 -43.97 -17.79 -20.45
C LEU A 328 -42.66 -18.09 -19.69
N TYR A 329 -42.01 -17.07 -19.11
CA TYR A 329 -40.80 -17.22 -18.31
C TYR A 329 -41.01 -18.21 -17.15
N ARG A 330 -42.09 -18.03 -16.37
CA ARG A 330 -42.41 -18.92 -15.24
C ARG A 330 -42.69 -20.34 -15.69
N LYS A 331 -43.39 -20.50 -16.81
CA LYS A 331 -43.62 -21.81 -17.43
C LYS A 331 -42.30 -22.49 -17.78
N LEU A 332 -41.42 -21.79 -18.50
CA LEU A 332 -40.11 -22.32 -18.92
C LEU A 332 -39.24 -22.69 -17.73
N VAL A 333 -39.17 -21.84 -16.69
CA VAL A 333 -38.42 -22.17 -15.46
C VAL A 333 -39.02 -23.42 -14.82
N LYS A 334 -40.33 -23.47 -14.57
CA LYS A 334 -40.99 -24.62 -13.91
C LYS A 334 -40.77 -25.93 -14.66
N GLU A 335 -40.89 -25.94 -15.99
CA GLU A 335 -40.74 -27.14 -16.82
C GLU A 335 -39.29 -27.65 -16.87
N ASN A 336 -38.30 -26.78 -16.63
CA ASN A 336 -36.88 -27.12 -16.79
C ASN A 336 -36.08 -27.04 -15.47
N LEU A 337 -36.74 -26.75 -14.34
CA LEU A 337 -36.10 -26.63 -13.01
C LEU A 337 -35.85 -28.03 -12.43
N THR A 338 -34.79 -28.66 -12.93
CA THR A 338 -34.35 -30.00 -12.51
C THR A 338 -32.86 -29.97 -12.15
N GLU A 339 -32.41 -30.88 -11.28
CA GLU A 339 -30.98 -31.02 -10.96
C GLU A 339 -30.17 -31.48 -12.19
N ASP A 340 -30.82 -32.20 -13.12
CA ASP A 340 -30.24 -32.57 -14.41
C ASP A 340 -30.19 -31.37 -15.37
N LYS A 341 -29.02 -31.16 -15.99
CA LYS A 341 -28.74 -30.08 -16.93
C LYS A 341 -29.21 -30.37 -18.36
N GLN A 342 -29.70 -31.58 -18.66
CA GLN A 342 -30.10 -31.94 -20.02
C GLN A 342 -31.23 -31.04 -20.57
N ASN A 343 -32.17 -30.65 -19.72
CA ASN A 343 -33.28 -29.74 -20.09
C ASN A 343 -32.81 -28.35 -20.51
N VAL A 344 -31.69 -27.88 -19.94
CA VAL A 344 -31.09 -26.57 -20.28
C VAL A 344 -30.57 -26.56 -21.72
N ILE A 345 -30.05 -27.69 -22.23
CA ILE A 345 -29.55 -27.79 -23.61
C ILE A 345 -30.69 -27.60 -24.62
N THR A 346 -31.83 -28.24 -24.37
CA THR A 346 -33.03 -28.07 -25.20
C THR A 346 -33.50 -26.61 -25.20
N LEU A 347 -33.52 -25.97 -24.03
CA LEU A 347 -33.88 -24.56 -23.90
C LEU A 347 -32.92 -23.64 -24.68
N VAL A 348 -31.61 -23.91 -24.66
CA VAL A 348 -30.61 -23.17 -25.46
C VAL A 348 -30.90 -23.28 -26.95
N ASN A 349 -31.22 -24.47 -27.45
CA ASN A 349 -31.53 -24.68 -28.87
C ASN A 349 -32.81 -23.96 -29.28
N ASN A 350 -33.85 -24.01 -28.45
CA ASN A 350 -35.09 -23.28 -28.68
C ASN A 350 -34.84 -21.75 -28.72
N THR A 351 -34.03 -21.25 -27.79
CA THR A 351 -33.64 -19.83 -27.75
C THR A 351 -32.95 -19.40 -29.06
N LYS A 352 -32.01 -20.21 -29.58
CA LYS A 352 -31.31 -19.96 -30.85
C LYS A 352 -32.23 -19.97 -32.08
N MET A 353 -33.33 -20.72 -32.04
CA MET A 353 -34.30 -20.74 -33.13
C MET A 353 -35.16 -19.47 -33.14
N ILE A 354 -35.53 -18.96 -31.96
CA ILE A 354 -36.32 -17.74 -31.81
C ILE A 354 -35.53 -16.50 -32.27
N THR A 355 -34.22 -16.45 -32.03
CA THR A 355 -33.35 -15.36 -32.51
C THR A 355 -33.25 -15.25 -34.03
N ARG A 356 -33.78 -16.22 -34.81
CA ARG A 356 -33.84 -16.11 -36.27
C ARG A 356 -35.13 -15.43 -36.76
N ALA A 357 -36.11 -15.22 -35.88
CA ALA A 357 -37.45 -14.69 -36.21
C ALA A 357 -37.80 -13.39 -35.45
N ILE A 358 -36.82 -12.48 -35.31
CA ILE A 358 -36.76 -11.43 -34.27
C ILE A 358 -37.91 -10.42 -34.26
N ARG A 359 -38.46 -10.03 -35.42
CA ARG A 359 -39.26 -8.78 -35.51
C ARG A 359 -40.52 -8.73 -34.64
N ASN A 360 -41.14 -9.87 -34.31
CA ASN A 360 -42.41 -9.90 -33.54
C ASN A 360 -42.38 -10.78 -32.28
N LYS A 361 -41.21 -11.30 -31.86
CA LYS A 361 -41.11 -12.30 -30.77
C LYS A 361 -40.18 -11.87 -29.63
N ILE A 362 -40.07 -10.56 -29.41
CA ILE A 362 -39.22 -10.00 -28.34
C ILE A 362 -39.63 -10.51 -26.94
N PRO A 363 -40.92 -10.55 -26.55
CA PRO A 363 -41.30 -11.07 -25.23
C PRO A 363 -40.90 -12.54 -25.06
N ASP A 364 -41.12 -13.36 -26.11
CA ASP A 364 -40.75 -14.78 -26.12
C ASP A 364 -39.25 -14.98 -25.98
N LEU A 365 -38.46 -14.24 -26.77
CA LEU A 365 -37.01 -14.30 -26.72
C LEU A 365 -36.48 -13.91 -25.33
N MET A 366 -37.00 -12.83 -24.76
CA MET A 366 -36.63 -12.40 -23.41
C MET A 366 -37.00 -13.45 -22.36
N ALA A 367 -38.18 -14.08 -22.47
CA ALA A 367 -38.60 -15.15 -21.56
C ALA A 367 -37.62 -16.33 -21.59
N HIS A 368 -37.18 -16.73 -22.78
CA HIS A 368 -36.20 -17.81 -22.95
C HIS A 368 -34.81 -17.44 -22.42
N ILE A 369 -34.33 -16.23 -22.71
CA ILE A 369 -33.03 -15.74 -22.22
C ILE A 369 -33.02 -15.67 -20.70
N PHE A 370 -34.04 -15.07 -20.08
CA PHE A 370 -34.10 -14.98 -18.62
C PHE A 370 -34.34 -16.33 -17.96
N ALA A 371 -35.16 -17.22 -18.55
CA ALA A 371 -35.33 -18.58 -18.03
C ALA A 371 -33.99 -19.34 -18.06
N LEU A 372 -33.23 -19.24 -19.15
CA LEU A 372 -31.90 -19.82 -19.26
C LEU A 372 -30.95 -19.27 -18.19
N TRP A 373 -30.91 -17.95 -18.02
CA TRP A 373 -30.08 -17.30 -16.99
C TRP A 373 -30.46 -17.75 -15.57
N THR A 374 -31.76 -17.80 -15.25
CA THR A 374 -32.27 -18.30 -13.96
C THR A 374 -31.83 -19.75 -13.73
N LEU A 375 -32.04 -20.64 -14.70
CA LEU A 375 -31.74 -22.07 -14.58
C LEU A 375 -30.24 -22.36 -14.49
N GLN A 376 -29.40 -21.64 -15.22
CA GLN A 376 -27.94 -21.73 -15.12
C GLN A 376 -27.42 -21.36 -13.72
N ASN A 377 -28.20 -20.59 -12.95
CA ASN A 377 -27.87 -20.15 -11.61
C ASN A 377 -28.80 -20.77 -10.54
N ALA A 378 -29.52 -21.84 -10.86
CA ALA A 378 -30.47 -22.48 -9.95
C ALA A 378 -29.81 -23.23 -8.77
N GLN A 379 -28.47 -23.24 -8.68
CA GLN A 379 -27.75 -23.87 -7.56
C GLN A 379 -28.25 -23.37 -6.20
N PHE A 380 -28.55 -22.07 -6.06
CA PHE A 380 -29.07 -21.51 -4.80
C PHE A 380 -30.45 -22.05 -4.44
N TYR A 381 -31.30 -22.29 -5.45
CA TYR A 381 -32.61 -22.92 -5.26
C TYR A 381 -32.46 -24.36 -4.77
N PHE A 382 -31.56 -25.14 -5.37
CA PHE A 382 -31.32 -26.52 -4.94
C PHE A 382 -30.65 -26.59 -3.56
N ASP A 383 -29.74 -25.65 -3.27
CA ASP A 383 -29.13 -25.51 -1.95
C ASP A 383 -30.19 -25.21 -0.86
N ALA A 384 -31.25 -24.49 -1.21
CA ALA A 384 -32.36 -24.10 -0.34
C ALA A 384 -33.49 -25.15 -0.23
N LYS A 385 -33.26 -26.38 -0.68
CA LYS A 385 -34.26 -27.45 -0.65
C LYS A 385 -34.84 -27.65 0.76
N GLY A 386 -36.16 -27.62 0.86
CA GLY A 386 -36.90 -27.79 2.11
C GLY A 386 -37.12 -26.51 2.93
N ILE A 387 -36.73 -25.33 2.43
CA ILE A 387 -37.06 -24.04 3.05
C ILE A 387 -38.39 -23.53 2.50
N GLU A 388 -39.24 -22.96 3.35
CA GLU A 388 -40.44 -22.24 2.93
C GLU A 388 -40.07 -21.05 2.02
N GLY A 389 -40.74 -20.93 0.87
CA GLY A 389 -40.40 -19.88 -0.10
C GLY A 389 -39.11 -20.14 -0.89
N GLN A 390 -38.73 -21.41 -1.09
CA GLN A 390 -37.57 -21.83 -1.87
C GLN A 390 -37.44 -21.11 -3.23
N GLU A 391 -38.55 -20.80 -3.89
CA GLU A 391 -38.61 -20.03 -5.14
C GLU A 391 -37.91 -18.67 -5.08
N SER A 392 -37.83 -18.06 -3.90
CA SER A 392 -37.11 -16.80 -3.68
C SER A 392 -35.61 -16.93 -3.91
N TYR A 393 -35.03 -18.14 -3.87
CA TYR A 393 -33.61 -18.37 -4.10
C TYR A 393 -33.24 -18.46 -5.59
N LEU A 394 -34.21 -18.44 -6.50
CA LEU A 394 -33.94 -18.35 -7.93
C LEU A 394 -33.48 -16.94 -8.30
N LEU A 395 -32.48 -16.79 -9.16
CA LEU A 395 -32.20 -15.50 -9.76
C LEU A 395 -33.36 -15.10 -10.68
N GLN A 396 -34.10 -14.05 -10.33
CA GLN A 396 -35.27 -13.60 -11.08
C GLN A 396 -35.01 -12.22 -11.71
N PRO A 397 -35.50 -11.97 -12.94
CA PRO A 397 -35.37 -10.66 -13.55
C PRO A 397 -36.28 -9.65 -12.83
N HIS A 398 -35.74 -8.48 -12.50
CA HIS A 398 -36.53 -7.42 -11.90
C HIS A 398 -37.49 -6.84 -12.95
N ALA A 399 -38.75 -6.59 -12.59
CA ALA A 399 -39.75 -6.09 -13.53
C ALA A 399 -39.31 -4.77 -14.21
N ALA A 400 -38.59 -3.89 -13.50
CA ALA A 400 -38.08 -2.64 -14.09
C ALA A 400 -37.02 -2.88 -15.18
N GLN A 401 -36.18 -3.91 -15.05
CA GLN A 401 -35.19 -4.27 -16.06
C GLN A 401 -35.89 -4.74 -17.34
N VAL A 402 -36.88 -5.63 -17.18
CA VAL A 402 -37.67 -6.17 -18.29
C VAL A 402 -38.41 -5.05 -19.03
N ILE A 403 -39.08 -4.16 -18.28
CA ILE A 403 -39.79 -3.01 -18.86
C ILE A 403 -38.83 -2.06 -19.58
N SER A 404 -37.65 -1.80 -19.04
CA SER A 404 -36.65 -0.95 -19.69
C SER A 404 -36.23 -1.53 -21.04
N ILE A 405 -36.01 -2.83 -21.13
CA ILE A 405 -35.66 -3.52 -22.37
C ILE A 405 -36.82 -3.42 -23.39
N PHE A 406 -38.07 -3.65 -22.97
CA PHE A 406 -39.23 -3.52 -23.86
C PHE A 406 -39.46 -2.10 -24.37
N ARG A 407 -39.04 -1.09 -23.59
CA ARG A 407 -39.07 0.31 -24.05
C ARG A 407 -37.96 0.61 -25.06
N MET A 408 -36.79 0.01 -24.94
CA MET A 408 -35.66 0.25 -25.85
C MET A 408 -35.79 -0.46 -27.20
N LEU A 409 -36.45 -1.62 -27.23
CA LEU A 409 -36.57 -2.46 -28.43
C LEU A 409 -37.88 -2.23 -29.22
N ARG A 410 -38.64 -1.22 -28.84
CA ARG A 410 -39.83 -0.72 -29.53
C ARG A 410 -39.51 0.61 -30.17
#